data_AF-A0AAD4BPF3-F1
#
_entry.id   AF-A0AAD4BPF3-F1
#
_cell.length_a   1.000
_cell.length_b   1.000
_cell.length_c   1.000
_cell.angle_alpha   90.00
_cell.angle_beta   90.00
_cell.angle_gamma   90.00
#
_symmetry.space_group_name_H-M   'P 1'
#
loop_
_entity.id
_entity.type
_entity.pdbx_description
1 polymer ?
#
loop_
_entity_poly.entity_id
_entity_poly.type
_entity_poly.pdbx_seq_one_letter_code
_entity_poly.pdbx_strand_id
1 'polypeptide(L)'
;QSKLPEGATLCGVILSSDKTHITNMCGGKAAHPLLISLANIRMAVRNKASSHAFLLLALMPISQFLHPNKRMCSVLDARLFHQCLDIVVEPLKTAARIGRMMSDPVGNLQHCFTPLAAYIVDTPEACMLACVCGKTSPVTMASYKEFG
;
A
#
# COMPACT_ATOMS: atom_id res chain seq x y z
N GLN A 1 21.07 -2.37 7.24
CA GLN A 1 21.52 -3.65 6.63
C GLN A 1 22.17 -4.61 7.62
N SER A 2 22.67 -4.16 8.78
CA SER A 2 23.38 -4.99 9.78
C SER A 2 22.60 -6.12 10.46
N LYS A 3 21.31 -6.31 10.13
CA LYS A 3 20.45 -7.36 10.70
C LYS A 3 20.09 -8.47 9.70
N LEU A 4 20.53 -8.36 8.45
CA LEU A 4 20.29 -9.39 7.45
C LEU A 4 21.42 -10.43 7.48
N PRO A 5 21.13 -11.70 7.12
CA PRO A 5 22.18 -12.69 6.91
C PRO A 5 23.22 -12.20 5.90
N GLU A 6 24.45 -12.66 6.06
CA GLU A 6 25.52 -12.34 5.11
C GLU A 6 25.15 -12.80 3.69
N GLY A 7 25.37 -11.94 2.70
CA GLY A 7 24.99 -12.20 1.31
C GLY A 7 23.50 -12.01 0.98
N ALA A 8 22.65 -11.62 1.93
CA ALA A 8 21.24 -11.33 1.66
C ALA A 8 21.00 -9.91 1.14
N THR A 9 20.00 -9.77 0.26
CA THR A 9 19.63 -8.50 -0.38
C THR A 9 18.35 -7.92 0.25
N LEU A 10 18.36 -6.62 0.49
CA LEU A 10 17.16 -5.89 0.93
C LEU A 10 16.43 -5.30 -0.28
N CYS A 11 15.20 -5.74 -0.52
CA CYS A 11 14.32 -5.26 -1.59
C CYS A 11 13.12 -4.54 -0.96
N GLY A 12 13.31 -3.30 -0.52
CA GLY A 12 12.26 -2.56 0.17
C GLY A 12 11.04 -2.35 -0.73
N VAL A 13 9.84 -2.63 -0.21
CA VAL A 13 8.59 -2.50 -0.96
C VAL A 13 7.96 -1.14 -0.70
N ILE A 14 7.53 -0.47 -1.76
CA ILE A 14 6.72 0.75 -1.69
C ILE A 14 5.32 0.39 -2.18
N LEU A 15 4.31 0.60 -1.34
CA LEU A 15 2.91 0.54 -1.75
C LEU A 15 2.40 1.94 -2.09
N SER A 16 1.47 2.02 -3.01
CA SER A 16 0.72 3.25 -3.28
C SER A 16 -0.74 2.91 -3.51
N SER A 17 -1.65 3.70 -2.95
CA SER A 17 -3.05 3.62 -3.30
C SER A 17 -3.55 5.01 -3.61
N ASP A 18 -4.26 5.13 -4.72
CA ASP A 18 -4.93 6.36 -5.13
C ASP A 18 -6.34 5.96 -5.56
N LYS A 19 -7.36 6.67 -5.07
CA LYS A 19 -8.75 6.42 -5.42
C LYS A 19 -9.00 6.90 -6.85
N THR A 20 -8.69 6.03 -7.80
CA THR A 20 -8.99 6.29 -9.22
C THR A 20 -10.30 5.60 -9.62
N HIS A 21 -11.15 6.31 -10.35
CA HIS A 21 -12.33 5.71 -10.97
C HIS A 21 -11.89 4.82 -12.15
N ILE A 22 -11.93 3.49 -11.98
CA ILE A 22 -11.57 2.50 -13.02
C ILE A 22 -12.70 2.34 -14.05
N THR A 23 -13.14 3.44 -14.66
CA THR A 23 -14.00 3.56 -15.87
C THR A 23 -15.53 3.64 -15.73
N ASN A 24 -16.08 4.54 -16.56
CA ASN A 24 -17.49 4.65 -16.96
C ASN A 24 -17.97 3.50 -17.90
N MET A 25 -17.16 2.50 -18.22
CA MET A 25 -17.48 1.50 -19.26
C MET A 25 -17.80 0.08 -18.75
N CYS A 26 -17.60 -0.21 -17.46
CA CYS A 26 -17.99 -1.49 -16.85
C CYS A 26 -19.09 -1.34 -15.78
N GLY A 27 -20.18 -0.66 -16.12
CA GLY A 27 -21.42 -0.69 -15.34
C GLY A 27 -21.33 -0.12 -13.92
N GLY A 28 -20.51 0.92 -13.70
CA GLY A 28 -20.44 1.64 -12.42
C GLY A 28 -19.63 0.94 -11.32
N LYS A 29 -18.86 -0.12 -11.66
CA LYS A 29 -17.94 -0.75 -10.71
C LYS A 29 -16.68 0.08 -10.56
N ALA A 30 -16.47 0.67 -9.39
CA ALA A 30 -15.25 1.35 -9.03
C ALA A 30 -14.45 0.48 -8.04
N ALA A 31 -13.12 0.45 -8.21
CA ALA A 31 -12.20 -0.23 -7.32
C ALA A 31 -11.00 0.68 -7.09
N HIS A 32 -10.35 0.60 -5.92
CA HIS A 32 -9.14 1.36 -5.65
C HIS A 32 -7.92 0.54 -6.08
N PRO A 33 -7.09 0.98 -7.04
CA PRO A 33 -5.85 0.29 -7.33
C PRO A 33 -4.90 0.36 -6.14
N LEU A 34 -4.29 -0.77 -5.84
CA LEU A 34 -3.11 -0.89 -5.00
C LEU A 34 -1.92 -1.15 -5.91
N LEU A 35 -0.98 -0.21 -5.94
CA LEU A 35 0.25 -0.30 -6.72
C LEU A 35 1.43 -0.70 -5.84
N ILE A 36 2.41 -1.35 -6.45
CA ILE A 36 3.66 -1.78 -5.81
C ILE A 36 4.88 -1.29 -6.60
N SER A 37 5.93 -0.89 -5.88
CA SER A 37 7.23 -0.53 -6.43
C SER A 37 8.35 -0.98 -5.48
N LEU A 38 9.60 -0.83 -5.92
CA LEU A 38 10.79 -1.09 -5.13
C LEU A 38 11.46 0.21 -4.69
N ALA A 39 11.83 0.26 -3.41
CA ALA A 39 12.60 1.35 -2.81
C ALA A 39 14.00 1.47 -3.42
N ASN A 40 14.54 0.36 -3.94
CA ASN A 40 15.84 0.28 -4.60
C ASN A 40 15.90 1.03 -5.94
N ILE A 41 14.73 1.36 -6.54
CA ILE A 41 14.67 2.19 -7.73
C ILE A 41 14.92 3.65 -7.32
N ARG A 42 15.87 4.32 -7.99
CA ARG A 42 16.16 5.74 -7.74
C ARG A 42 14.88 6.57 -7.93
N MET A 43 14.60 7.48 -7.00
CA MET A 43 13.38 8.29 -7.02
C MET A 43 13.13 9.02 -8.35
N ALA A 44 14.16 9.62 -8.94
CA ALA A 44 14.06 10.31 -10.23
C ALA A 44 13.64 9.35 -11.38
N VAL A 45 14.06 8.08 -11.32
CA VAL A 45 13.65 7.05 -12.27
C VAL A 45 12.22 6.63 -11.97
N ARG A 46 11.91 6.33 -10.70
CA ARG A 46 10.59 5.85 -10.27
C ARG A 46 9.45 6.81 -10.61
N ASN A 47 9.69 8.12 -10.46
CA ASN A 47 8.67 9.15 -10.70
C ASN A 47 8.53 9.52 -12.18
N LYS A 48 9.41 9.02 -13.06
CA LYS A 48 9.29 9.25 -14.49
C LYS A 48 8.16 8.37 -15.04
N ALA A 49 7.13 8.98 -15.63
CA ALA A 49 5.97 8.24 -16.16
C ALA A 49 6.35 7.13 -17.15
N SER A 50 7.41 7.34 -17.94
CA SER A 50 7.91 6.35 -18.92
C SER A 50 8.68 5.17 -18.31
N SER A 51 8.93 5.17 -17.00
CA SER A 51 9.74 4.13 -16.35
C SER A 51 8.96 2.86 -16.00
N HIS A 52 7.63 2.96 -15.95
CA HIS A 52 6.74 1.89 -15.48
C HIS A 52 7.21 1.26 -14.15
N ALA A 53 7.77 2.08 -13.25
CA ALA A 53 8.34 1.62 -11.98
C ALA A 53 7.31 1.23 -10.92
N PHE A 54 6.02 1.42 -11.20
CA PHE A 54 4.91 0.93 -10.38
C PHE A 54 4.13 -0.13 -11.17
N LEU A 55 3.79 -1.22 -10.49
CA LEU A 55 2.95 -2.29 -11.02
C LEU A 55 1.63 -2.35 -10.24
N LEU A 56 0.55 -2.76 -10.90
CA LEU A 56 -0.72 -3.03 -10.24
C LEU A 56 -0.61 -4.32 -9.43
N LEU A 57 -0.74 -4.22 -8.11
CA LEU A 57 -0.71 -5.36 -7.19
C LEU A 57 -2.11 -5.95 -6.98
N ALA A 58 -3.11 -5.10 -6.75
CA ALA A 58 -4.49 -5.53 -6.53
C ALA A 58 -5.49 -4.42 -6.85
N LEU A 59 -6.75 -4.82 -7.04
CA LEU A 59 -7.90 -3.93 -7.06
C LEU A 59 -8.68 -4.10 -5.76
N MET A 60 -8.63 -3.10 -4.90
CA MET A 60 -9.30 -3.11 -3.60
C MET A 60 -10.80 -2.83 -3.79
N PRO A 61 -11.67 -3.52 -3.03
CA PRO A 61 -13.12 -3.36 -3.17
C PRO A 61 -13.57 -1.97 -2.72
N ILE A 62 -14.58 -1.43 -3.41
CA ILE A 62 -15.38 -0.31 -2.90
C ILE A 62 -16.67 -0.88 -2.34
N SER A 63 -16.81 -0.79 -1.01
CA SER A 63 -17.96 -1.34 -0.33
C SER A 63 -19.08 -0.30 -0.21
N GLN A 64 -20.33 -0.79 -0.27
CA GLN A 64 -21.51 0.00 0.05
C GLN A 64 -22.34 -0.77 1.07
N PHE A 65 -22.27 -0.34 2.33
CA PHE A 65 -23.05 -0.95 3.41
C PHE A 65 -24.47 -0.38 3.44
N LEU A 66 -25.46 -1.26 3.32
CA LEU A 66 -26.89 -0.96 3.40
C LEU A 66 -27.38 -0.87 4.86
N HIS A 67 -26.73 -0.02 5.65
CA HIS A 67 -27.09 0.17 7.07
C HIS A 67 -27.29 1.66 7.39
N PRO A 68 -28.30 2.03 8.22
CA PRO A 68 -28.61 3.43 8.51
C PRO A 68 -27.49 4.13 9.29
N ASN A 69 -26.76 3.42 10.15
CA ASN A 69 -25.66 3.99 10.93
C ASN A 69 -24.39 4.17 10.08
N LYS A 70 -24.19 5.38 9.54
CA LYS A 70 -23.03 5.74 8.71
C LYS A 70 -21.69 5.61 9.43
N ARG A 71 -21.62 5.82 10.75
CA ARG A 71 -20.37 5.62 11.52
C ARG A 71 -19.95 4.16 11.50
N MET A 72 -20.92 3.27 11.73
CA MET A 72 -20.67 1.83 11.67
C MET A 72 -20.23 1.40 10.27
N CYS A 73 -20.88 1.90 9.21
CA CYS A 73 -20.48 1.62 7.83
C CYS A 73 -19.03 2.05 7.56
N SER A 74 -18.60 3.22 8.04
CA SER A 74 -17.22 3.68 7.87
C SER A 74 -16.20 2.79 8.59
N VAL A 75 -16.52 2.31 9.79
CA VAL A 75 -15.65 1.35 10.51
C VAL A 75 -15.57 0.02 9.76
N LEU A 76 -16.70 -0.46 9.22
CA LEU A 76 -16.72 -1.70 8.44
C LEU A 76 -15.93 -1.57 7.14
N ASP A 77 -15.98 -0.40 6.49
CA ASP A 77 -15.22 -0.13 5.26
C ASP A 77 -13.71 -0.15 5.52
N ALA A 78 -13.26 0.53 6.59
CA ALA A 78 -11.85 0.50 7.01
C ALA A 78 -11.40 -0.93 7.36
N ARG A 79 -12.21 -1.69 8.11
CA ARG A 79 -11.91 -3.09 8.45
C ARG A 79 -11.80 -3.98 7.23
N LEU A 80 -12.74 -3.85 6.28
CA LEU A 80 -12.72 -4.62 5.04
C LEU A 80 -11.47 -4.27 4.22
N PHE A 81 -11.13 -2.99 4.13
CA PHE A 81 -9.91 -2.55 3.44
C PHE A 81 -8.66 -3.17 4.08
N HIS A 82 -8.52 -3.10 5.40
CA HIS A 82 -7.39 -3.71 6.11
C HIS A 82 -7.32 -5.22 5.92
N GLN A 83 -8.46 -5.94 5.96
CA GLN A 83 -8.50 -7.38 5.69
C GLN A 83 -8.07 -7.73 4.27
N CYS A 84 -8.57 -6.99 3.27
CA CYS A 84 -8.15 -7.19 1.89
C CYS A 84 -6.65 -6.89 1.71
N LEU A 85 -6.16 -5.83 2.34
CA LEU A 85 -4.75 -5.46 2.27
C LEU A 85 -3.89 -6.57 2.89
N ASP A 86 -4.30 -7.10 4.05
CA ASP A 86 -3.64 -8.19 4.75
C ASP A 86 -3.45 -9.42 3.88
N ILE A 87 -4.53 -9.84 3.20
CA ILE A 87 -4.54 -10.97 2.26
C ILE A 87 -3.56 -10.71 1.10
N VAL A 88 -3.62 -9.52 0.50
CA VAL A 88 -2.81 -9.17 -0.67
C VAL A 88 -1.31 -9.13 -0.34
N VAL A 89 -0.94 -8.60 0.84
CA VAL A 89 0.47 -8.41 1.22
C VAL A 89 1.06 -9.58 2.00
N GLU A 90 0.29 -10.62 2.32
CA GLU A 90 0.78 -11.77 3.08
C GLU A 90 2.05 -12.45 2.51
N PRO A 91 2.19 -12.64 1.18
CA PRO A 91 3.43 -13.14 0.60
C PRO A 91 4.63 -12.23 0.86
N LEU A 92 4.42 -10.91 0.89
CA LEU A 92 5.45 -9.91 1.16
C LEU A 92 5.83 -9.89 2.63
N LYS A 93 4.85 -10.05 3.54
CA LYS A 93 5.10 -10.19 4.98
C LYS A 93 5.94 -11.42 5.28
N THR A 94 5.63 -12.54 4.63
CA THR A 94 6.42 -13.77 4.74
C THR A 94 7.84 -13.55 4.23
N ALA A 95 8.01 -12.99 3.03
CA ALA A 95 9.33 -12.69 2.47
C ALA A 95 10.11 -11.63 3.28
N ALA A 96 9.45 -10.70 3.96
CA ALA A 96 10.09 -9.76 4.89
C ALA A 96 10.58 -10.42 6.18
N ARG A 97 9.92 -11.48 6.64
CA ARG A 97 10.24 -12.18 7.90
C ARG A 97 11.34 -13.22 7.73
N ILE A 98 11.22 -14.09 6.72
CA ILE A 98 12.11 -15.25 6.53
C ILE A 98 12.99 -15.16 5.29
N GLY A 99 12.81 -14.11 4.47
CA GLY A 99 13.48 -14.00 3.18
C GLY A 99 12.87 -14.93 2.13
N ARG A 100 13.14 -14.66 0.86
CA ARG A 100 12.75 -15.51 -0.27
C ARG A 100 13.82 -15.48 -1.35
N MET A 101 14.07 -16.62 -1.98
CA MET A 101 14.94 -16.66 -3.16
C MET A 101 14.26 -15.96 -4.33
N MET A 102 14.94 -14.96 -4.90
CA MET A 102 14.47 -14.20 -6.05
C MET A 102 15.61 -14.04 -7.07
N SER A 103 15.26 -14.04 -8.36
CA SER A 103 16.20 -13.77 -9.43
C SER A 103 16.55 -12.28 -9.48
N ASP A 104 17.84 -11.98 -9.58
CA ASP A 104 18.31 -10.64 -9.95
C ASP A 104 18.10 -10.37 -11.46
N PRO A 105 18.35 -9.15 -11.95
CA PRO A 105 18.20 -8.83 -13.37
C PRO A 105 19.13 -9.59 -14.32
N VAL A 106 20.17 -10.24 -13.80
CA VAL A 106 21.15 -11.05 -14.56
C VAL A 106 20.78 -12.54 -14.52
N GLY A 107 19.81 -12.92 -13.70
CA GLY A 107 19.32 -14.29 -13.54
C GLY A 107 19.90 -15.05 -12.35
N ASN A 108 20.73 -14.42 -11.51
CA ASN A 108 21.28 -15.08 -10.32
C ASN A 108 20.23 -15.13 -9.21
N LEU A 109 20.18 -16.24 -8.48
CA LEU A 109 19.31 -16.36 -7.32
C LEU A 109 19.95 -15.68 -6.11
N GLN A 110 19.25 -14.72 -5.54
CA GLN A 110 19.63 -14.02 -4.32
C GLN A 110 18.60 -14.26 -3.21
N HIS A 111 19.08 -14.37 -1.97
CA HIS A 111 18.21 -14.45 -0.82
C HIS A 111 17.76 -13.04 -0.44
N CYS A 112 16.50 -12.72 -0.68
CA CYS A 112 15.99 -11.35 -0.63
C CYS A 112 14.91 -11.16 0.43
N PHE A 113 14.92 -10.02 1.12
CA PHE A 113 13.92 -9.63 2.10
C PHE A 113 13.12 -8.44 1.59
N THR A 114 11.79 -8.48 1.74
CA THR A 114 10.88 -7.47 1.17
C THR A 114 10.06 -6.70 2.21
N PRO A 115 10.69 -6.01 3.17
CA PRO A 115 9.93 -5.23 4.16
C PRO A 115 9.22 -4.05 3.48
N LEU A 116 8.07 -3.68 4.03
CA LEU A 116 7.38 -2.46 3.66
C LEU A 116 8.24 -1.26 4.05
N ALA A 117 8.71 -0.50 3.07
CA ALA A 117 9.54 0.69 3.26
C ALA A 117 8.69 1.96 3.32
N ALA A 118 7.62 2.04 2.52
CA ALA A 118 6.71 3.19 2.50
C ALA A 118 5.32 2.79 1.97
N TYR A 119 4.31 3.54 2.39
CA TYR A 119 2.96 3.53 1.79
C TYR A 119 2.60 4.96 1.39
N ILE A 120 2.50 5.22 0.09
CA ILE A 120 2.13 6.50 -0.50
C ILE A 120 0.60 6.56 -0.64
N VAL A 121 -0.01 7.52 0.04
CA VAL A 121 -1.46 7.77 0.04
C VAL A 121 -1.69 9.26 0.24
N ASP A 122 -2.85 9.75 -0.22
CA ASP A 122 -3.36 11.06 0.14
C ASP A 122 -3.95 11.05 1.57
N THR A 123 -4.37 12.23 2.03
CA THR A 123 -4.71 12.44 3.46
C THR A 123 -5.91 11.61 3.93
N PRO A 124 -7.03 11.52 3.20
CA PRO A 124 -8.19 10.73 3.65
C PRO A 124 -7.86 9.23 3.76
N GLU A 125 -7.11 8.70 2.80
CA GLU A 125 -6.65 7.31 2.72
C GLU A 125 -5.65 7.01 3.83
N ALA A 126 -4.73 7.94 4.11
CA ALA A 126 -3.83 7.86 5.25
C ALA A 126 -4.59 7.80 6.59
N CYS A 127 -5.65 8.60 6.74
CA CYS A 127 -6.48 8.57 7.94
C CYS A 127 -7.22 7.23 8.10
N MET A 128 -7.76 6.68 7.00
CA MET A 128 -8.40 5.36 6.99
C MET A 128 -7.39 4.27 7.37
N LEU A 129 -6.19 4.29 6.78
CA LEU A 129 -5.12 3.34 7.09
C LEU A 129 -4.69 3.40 8.56
N ALA A 130 -4.56 4.60 9.12
CA ALA A 130 -4.17 4.82 10.51
C ALA A 130 -5.31 4.65 11.52
N CYS A 131 -6.53 4.31 11.08
CA CYS A 131 -7.73 4.23 11.91
C CYS A 131 -8.05 5.53 12.68
N VAL A 132 -7.67 6.69 12.15
CA VAL A 132 -7.94 8.00 12.78
C VAL A 132 -9.16 8.68 12.15
N CYS A 133 -9.82 9.54 12.94
CA CYS A 133 -10.99 10.27 12.46
C CYS A 133 -10.62 11.29 11.37
N GLY A 134 -11.60 11.67 10.55
CA GLY A 134 -11.43 12.80 9.64
C GLY A 134 -11.08 14.07 10.40
N LYS A 135 -10.19 14.90 9.85
CA LYS A 135 -9.70 16.15 10.44
C LYS A 135 -8.72 16.00 11.63
N THR A 136 -8.04 14.86 11.71
CA THR A 136 -6.87 14.66 12.59
C THR A 136 -5.68 14.19 11.76
N SER A 137 -4.47 14.42 12.26
CA SER A 137 -3.25 13.94 11.61
C SER A 137 -3.19 12.40 11.63
N PRO A 138 -2.81 11.74 10.52
CA PRO A 138 -2.54 10.30 10.53
C PRO A 138 -1.16 9.96 11.10
N VAL A 139 -0.32 10.97 11.38
CA VAL A 139 1.08 10.79 11.82
C VAL A 139 1.34 11.38 13.21
N THR A 140 0.54 12.36 13.64
CA THR A 140 0.72 13.08 14.91
C THR A 140 -0.57 13.08 15.73
N MET A 141 -0.52 13.59 16.97
CA MET A 141 -1.71 13.78 17.80
C MET A 141 -2.51 15.04 17.44
N ALA A 142 -2.07 15.80 16.44
CA ALA A 142 -2.69 17.07 16.08
C ALA A 142 -4.08 16.89 15.44
N SER A 143 -5.00 17.74 15.86
CA SER A 143 -6.35 17.89 15.35
C SER A 143 -6.49 19.15 14.49
N TYR A 144 -7.59 19.29 13.73
CA TYR A 144 -7.86 20.49 12.94
C TYR A 144 -7.89 21.80 13.71
N LYS A 145 -8.06 21.76 15.04
CA LYS A 145 -7.99 22.94 15.89
C LYS A 145 -6.55 23.46 16.06
N GLU A 146 -5.57 22.60 15.80
CA GLU A 146 -4.14 22.88 15.94
C GLU A 146 -3.48 23.11 14.57
N PHE A 147 -4.23 22.97 13.47
CA PHE A 147 -3.71 23.11 12.10
C PHE A 147 -3.70 24.55 11.56
N GLY A 148 -4.08 25.55 12.36
CA GLY A 148 -4.10 26.96 11.97
C GLY A 148 -5.40 27.37 11.27
#